data_AF-A0A645HBK4-F1
#
_entry.id   AF-A0A645HBK4-F1
#
_cell.length_a   1.000
_cell.length_b   1.000
_cell.length_c   1.000
_cell.angle_alpha   90.00
_cell.angle_beta   90.00
_cell.angle_gamma   90.00
#
_symmetry.space_group_name_H-M   'P 1'
#
loop_
_entity.id
_entity.type
_entity.pdbx_description
1 polymer ?
#
loop_
_entity_poly.entity_id
_entity_poly.type
_entity_poly.pdbx_seq_one_letter_code
_entity_poly.pdbx_strand_id
1 'polypeptide(L)'
;MALYAGAFDERIALTIAQEPGGGGVNAWRVSETLGNVETLGRTSHAWFLESMFLFSEKNVNRLPVDHHELAALIMPRALLVLGNTDYEWLAEESNYVSCRAARKVWEAFGIEDRMGFSIQGGHPHCQLPLSQYPEVEAFIDKFLLGKQDVNTIVTKAEMFKDVDYKKWMPWAK
;
A
#
# COMPACT_ATOMS: atom_id res chain seq x y z
N MET A 1 -2.91 -9.98 -4.01
CA MET A 1 -2.40 -11.23 -3.40
C MET A 1 -0.93 -11.15 -2.94
N ALA A 2 -0.02 -10.50 -3.68
CA ALA A 2 1.40 -10.39 -3.28
C ALA A 2 1.60 -9.80 -1.87
N LEU A 3 0.82 -8.79 -1.48
CA LEU A 3 0.87 -8.20 -0.13
C LEU A 3 0.61 -9.23 0.98
N TYR A 4 -0.37 -10.12 0.78
CA TYR A 4 -0.71 -11.18 1.75
C TYR A 4 0.41 -12.22 1.85
N ALA A 5 0.99 -12.62 0.71
CA ALA A 5 2.15 -13.51 0.72
C ALA A 5 3.31 -12.88 1.50
N GLY A 6 3.61 -11.60 1.22
CA GLY A 6 4.61 -10.83 1.96
C GLY A 6 4.31 -10.78 3.45
N ALA A 7 3.07 -10.46 3.84
CA ALA A 7 2.67 -10.31 5.23
C ALA A 7 2.77 -11.62 6.03
N PHE A 8 2.34 -12.75 5.46
CA PHE A 8 2.24 -14.02 6.18
C PHE A 8 3.43 -14.97 5.99
N ASP A 9 4.25 -14.78 4.96
CA ASP A 9 5.48 -15.54 4.76
C ASP A 9 6.71 -14.68 5.09
N GLU A 10 7.21 -14.84 6.32
CA GLU A 10 8.37 -14.11 6.82
C GLU A 10 9.69 -14.42 6.08
N ARG A 11 9.71 -15.41 5.18
CA ARG A 11 10.89 -15.74 4.38
C ARG A 11 11.03 -14.83 3.15
N ILE A 12 10.01 -14.07 2.80
CA ILE A 12 10.02 -13.17 1.63
C ILE A 12 10.78 -11.89 1.97
N ALA A 13 11.99 -11.74 1.44
CA ALA A 13 12.86 -10.58 1.72
C ALA A 13 12.33 -9.25 1.15
N LEU A 14 11.66 -9.30 -0.01
CA LEU A 14 11.08 -8.14 -0.71
C LEU A 14 9.70 -8.49 -1.24
N THR A 15 8.71 -7.68 -0.88
CA THR A 15 7.35 -7.72 -1.45
C THR A 15 7.16 -6.53 -2.38
N ILE A 16 6.74 -6.79 -3.62
CA ILE A 16 6.34 -5.75 -4.57
C ILE A 16 4.85 -5.93 -4.87
N ALA A 17 4.04 -4.95 -4.50
CA ALA A 17 2.60 -4.94 -4.74
C ALA A 17 2.28 -3.90 -5.81
N GLN A 18 2.06 -4.34 -7.04
CA GLN A 18 1.69 -3.49 -8.16
C GLN A 18 0.17 -3.38 -8.29
N GLU A 19 -0.33 -2.14 -8.30
CA GLU A 19 -1.73 -1.76 -8.47
C GLU A 19 -2.68 -2.60 -7.60
N PRO A 20 -2.41 -2.73 -6.28
CA PRO A 20 -3.05 -3.76 -5.47
C PRO A 20 -4.51 -3.43 -5.10
N GLY A 21 -4.95 -2.18 -5.24
CA GLY A 21 -6.35 -1.75 -5.10
C GLY A 21 -7.00 -2.06 -3.75
N GLY A 22 -8.34 -2.09 -3.76
CA GLY A 22 -9.15 -2.57 -2.64
C GLY A 22 -8.87 -4.04 -2.39
N GLY A 23 -8.78 -4.44 -1.12
CA GLY A 23 -8.33 -5.79 -0.77
C GLY A 23 -6.82 -5.96 -0.80
N GLY A 24 -6.09 -5.00 -1.37
CA GLY A 24 -4.64 -4.90 -1.37
C GLY A 24 -4.11 -4.05 -0.23
N VAL A 25 -3.42 -2.96 -0.56
CA VAL A 25 -2.82 -2.04 0.43
C VAL A 25 -3.79 -0.98 0.92
N ASN A 26 -4.86 -0.71 0.16
CA ASN A 26 -5.79 0.38 0.42
C ASN A 26 -6.46 0.23 1.78
N ALA A 27 -6.54 1.32 2.53
CA ALA A 27 -7.24 1.34 3.80
C ALA A 27 -8.76 1.31 3.57
N TRP A 28 -9.44 0.34 4.17
CA TRP A 28 -10.89 0.19 4.06
C TRP A 28 -11.62 1.45 4.52
N ARG A 29 -11.19 2.03 5.63
CA ARG A 29 -11.80 3.25 6.17
C ARG A 29 -11.67 4.45 5.25
N VAL A 30 -10.56 4.56 4.53
CA VAL A 30 -10.35 5.68 3.60
C VAL A 30 -11.19 5.45 2.36
N SER A 31 -11.18 4.25 1.78
CA SER A 31 -11.97 3.91 0.60
C SER A 31 -13.46 4.16 0.79
N GLU A 32 -14.01 3.92 1.98
CA GLU A 32 -15.44 4.21 2.30
C GLU A 32 -15.79 5.70 2.31
N THR A 33 -14.79 6.59 2.24
CA THR A 33 -14.98 8.05 2.08
C THR A 33 -14.76 8.53 0.64
N LEU A 34 -14.31 7.64 -0.24
CA LEU A 34 -14.03 7.94 -1.64
C LEU A 34 -15.21 7.43 -2.48
N GLY A 35 -15.63 8.23 -3.48
CA GLY A 35 -16.87 8.02 -4.23
C GLY A 35 -16.98 6.65 -4.92
N ASN A 36 -16.63 6.58 -6.21
CA ASN A 36 -16.87 5.37 -7.00
C ASN A 36 -15.65 4.42 -7.01
N VAL A 37 -15.17 4.06 -5.82
CA VAL A 37 -13.99 3.21 -5.66
C VAL A 37 -14.30 1.81 -5.13
N GLU A 38 -13.32 0.92 -5.15
CA GLU A 38 -13.42 -0.37 -4.46
C GLU A 38 -13.38 -0.18 -2.93
N THR A 39 -14.49 -0.53 -2.28
CA THR A 39 -14.65 -0.54 -0.82
C THR A 39 -14.74 -1.97 -0.28
N LEU A 40 -14.80 -2.14 1.04
CA LEU A 40 -14.95 -3.47 1.66
C LEU A 40 -16.20 -4.18 1.14
N GLY A 41 -17.32 -3.46 1.00
CA GLY A 41 -18.57 -4.02 0.49
C GLY A 41 -18.60 -4.25 -1.03
N ARG A 42 -17.62 -3.73 -1.78
CA ARG A 42 -17.59 -3.78 -3.25
C ARG A 42 -16.46 -4.65 -3.82
N THR A 43 -15.55 -5.11 -2.97
CA THR A 43 -14.49 -6.04 -3.36
C THR A 43 -15.02 -7.45 -3.60
N SER A 44 -14.22 -8.31 -4.21
CA SER A 44 -14.63 -9.69 -4.52
C SER A 44 -14.73 -10.55 -3.26
N HIS A 45 -15.88 -11.19 -3.06
CA HIS A 45 -16.11 -12.21 -2.02
C HIS A 45 -15.21 -13.44 -2.16
N ALA A 46 -14.60 -13.66 -3.34
CA ALA A 46 -13.66 -14.75 -3.54
C ALA A 46 -12.32 -14.54 -2.81
N TRP A 47 -12.00 -13.32 -2.38
CA TRP A 47 -10.72 -13.00 -1.74
C TRP A 47 -10.76 -13.02 -0.22
N PHE A 48 -11.95 -12.86 0.38
CA PHE A 48 -12.11 -12.69 1.82
C PHE A 48 -13.17 -13.63 2.38
N LEU A 49 -13.05 -13.95 3.66
CA LEU A 49 -14.10 -14.69 4.36
C LEU A 49 -15.39 -13.86 4.41
N GLU A 50 -16.54 -14.50 4.24
CA GLU A 50 -17.86 -13.87 4.29
C GLU A 50 -18.10 -13.04 5.57
N SER A 51 -17.49 -13.44 6.69
CA SER A 51 -17.58 -12.71 7.95
C SER A 51 -17.00 -11.30 7.90
N MET A 52 -16.05 -11.02 6.99
CA MET A 52 -15.48 -9.68 6.82
C MET A 52 -16.52 -8.70 6.27
N PHE A 53 -17.43 -9.15 5.40
CA PHE A 53 -18.46 -8.31 4.78
C PHE A 53 -19.53 -7.83 5.76
N LEU A 54 -19.60 -8.39 6.98
CA LEU A 54 -20.41 -7.85 8.07
C LEU A 54 -19.96 -6.43 8.50
N PHE A 55 -18.75 -6.04 8.13
CA PHE A 55 -18.16 -4.74 8.41
C PHE A 55 -18.24 -3.75 7.23
N SER A 56 -19.00 -4.04 6.17
CA SER A 56 -19.11 -3.12 5.03
C SER A 56 -19.79 -1.79 5.37
N GLU A 57 -19.62 -0.79 4.50
CA GLU A 57 -20.30 0.50 4.56
C GLU A 57 -20.04 1.21 5.91
N LYS A 58 -21.12 1.68 6.55
CA LYS A 58 -21.07 2.36 7.87
C LYS A 58 -20.43 1.54 8.99
N ASN A 59 -20.28 0.22 8.82
CA ASN A 59 -19.70 -0.66 9.83
C ASN A 59 -18.17 -0.80 9.73
N VAL A 60 -17.53 -0.22 8.71
CA VAL A 60 -16.08 -0.39 8.45
C VAL A 60 -15.22 -0.01 9.65
N ASN A 61 -15.64 1.02 10.39
CA ASN A 61 -14.94 1.49 11.57
C ASN A 61 -14.96 0.49 12.74
N ARG A 62 -15.81 -0.54 12.69
CA ARG A 62 -15.90 -1.61 13.71
C ARG A 62 -14.91 -2.74 13.47
N LEU A 63 -14.27 -2.82 12.30
CA LEU A 63 -13.21 -3.79 12.04
C LEU A 63 -11.99 -3.42 12.89
N PRO A 64 -11.42 -4.31 13.72
CA PRO A 64 -10.34 -3.94 14.64
C PRO A 64 -9.00 -3.72 13.95
N VAL A 65 -8.95 -3.84 12.63
CA VAL A 65 -7.74 -3.69 11.82
C VAL A 65 -8.01 -2.85 10.57
N ASP A 66 -6.95 -2.39 9.92
CA ASP A 66 -6.97 -1.86 8.56
C ASP A 66 -5.68 -2.24 7.79
N HIS A 67 -5.64 -2.03 6.48
CA HIS A 67 -4.57 -2.60 5.64
C HIS A 67 -3.18 -1.96 5.82
N HIS A 68 -3.07 -0.80 6.47
CA HIS A 68 -1.78 -0.29 6.92
C HIS A 68 -1.11 -1.23 7.94
N GLU A 69 -1.90 -1.94 8.77
CA GLU A 69 -1.38 -2.94 9.71
C GLU A 69 -1.02 -4.24 9.00
N LEU A 70 -1.81 -4.66 8.00
CA LEU A 70 -1.44 -5.77 7.12
C LEU A 70 -0.10 -5.52 6.44
N ALA A 71 0.10 -4.32 5.89
CA ALA A 71 1.39 -3.92 5.31
C ALA A 71 2.49 -3.94 6.38
N ALA A 72 2.21 -3.48 7.60
CA ALA A 72 3.17 -3.47 8.71
C ALA A 72 3.64 -4.86 9.16
N LEU A 73 2.88 -5.94 8.90
CA LEU A 73 3.36 -7.33 9.13
C LEU A 73 4.59 -7.69 8.28
N ILE A 74 4.89 -6.92 7.24
CA ILE A 74 6.09 -7.12 6.43
C ILE A 74 7.35 -6.59 7.14
N MET A 75 7.22 -5.64 8.07
CA MET A 75 8.37 -5.08 8.80
C MET A 75 9.11 -6.19 9.58
N PRO A 76 10.45 -6.27 9.56
CA PRO A 76 11.44 -5.33 9.00
C PRO A 76 11.89 -5.62 7.56
N ARG A 77 11.18 -6.49 6.83
CA ARG A 77 11.48 -6.83 5.43
C ARG A 77 11.07 -5.69 4.51
N ALA A 78 11.45 -5.79 3.23
CA ALA A 78 11.21 -4.71 2.28
C ALA A 78 9.84 -4.80 1.63
N LEU A 79 9.20 -3.64 1.44
CA LEU A 79 7.91 -3.48 0.76
C LEU A 79 7.99 -2.30 -0.23
N LEU A 80 7.68 -2.57 -1.50
CA LEU A 80 7.44 -1.55 -2.51
C LEU A 80 5.99 -1.65 -2.99
N VAL A 81 5.27 -0.54 -2.94
CA VAL A 81 3.90 -0.44 -3.43
C VAL A 81 3.87 0.46 -4.66
N LEU A 82 3.26 -0.01 -5.76
CA LEU A 82 3.09 0.76 -6.98
C LEU A 82 1.60 1.00 -7.21
N GLY A 83 1.20 2.22 -7.53
CA GLY A 83 -0.20 2.60 -7.76
C GLY A 83 -0.40 3.29 -9.11
N ASN A 84 -1.65 3.27 -9.61
CA ASN A 84 -2.05 3.85 -10.89
C ASN A 84 -3.27 4.75 -10.76
N THR A 85 -3.07 6.06 -10.94
CA THR A 85 -4.12 7.07 -10.74
C THR A 85 -5.15 7.13 -11.86
N ASP A 86 -4.93 6.45 -12.99
CA ASP A 86 -5.85 6.48 -14.14
C ASP A 86 -7.13 5.65 -13.88
N TYR A 87 -7.12 4.80 -12.85
CA TYR A 87 -8.20 3.89 -12.52
C TYR A 87 -8.81 4.26 -11.17
N GLU A 88 -9.92 5.01 -11.19
CA GLU A 88 -10.66 5.42 -9.98
C GLU A 88 -10.94 4.25 -9.04
N TRP A 89 -11.27 3.08 -9.60
CA TRP A 89 -11.54 1.85 -8.83
C TRP A 89 -10.43 1.47 -7.85
N LEU A 90 -9.17 1.74 -8.20
CA LEU A 90 -8.00 1.42 -7.39
C LEU A 90 -7.81 2.35 -6.19
N ALA A 91 -8.65 3.37 -6.01
CA ALA A 91 -8.70 4.22 -4.82
C ALA A 91 -7.33 4.74 -4.35
N GLU A 92 -6.52 5.27 -5.25
CA GLU A 92 -5.10 5.56 -4.96
C GLU A 92 -4.85 6.59 -3.84
N GLU A 93 -5.82 7.45 -3.50
CA GLU A 93 -5.76 8.27 -2.28
C GLU A 93 -5.74 7.38 -1.01
N SER A 94 -6.52 6.30 -1.01
CA SER A 94 -6.55 5.29 0.06
C SER A 94 -5.24 4.51 0.13
N ASN A 95 -4.65 4.15 -1.02
CA ASN A 95 -3.29 3.60 -1.10
C ASN A 95 -2.29 4.55 -0.44
N TYR A 96 -2.28 5.83 -0.86
CA TYR A 96 -1.38 6.84 -0.34
C TYR A 96 -1.49 6.95 1.19
N VAL A 97 -2.69 7.13 1.73
CA VAL A 97 -2.90 7.24 3.19
C VAL A 97 -2.44 5.97 3.92
N SER A 98 -2.78 4.79 3.41
CA SER A 98 -2.38 3.51 4.01
C SER A 98 -0.86 3.33 4.01
N CYS A 99 -0.20 3.63 2.90
CA CYS A 99 1.26 3.60 2.79
C CYS A 99 1.93 4.59 3.74
N ARG A 100 1.42 5.82 3.87
CA ARG A 100 1.92 6.81 4.83
C ARG A 100 1.82 6.29 6.26
N ALA A 101 0.71 5.64 6.62
CA ALA A 101 0.49 5.06 7.95
C ALA A 101 1.44 3.86 8.19
N ALA A 102 1.50 2.91 7.27
CA ALA A 102 2.34 1.72 7.38
C ALA A 102 3.82 2.07 7.51
N ARG A 103 4.30 3.05 6.73
CA ARG A 103 5.69 3.50 6.75
C ARG A 103 6.15 4.02 8.11
N LYS A 104 5.25 4.54 8.96
CA LYS A 104 5.57 4.94 10.33
C LYS A 104 6.16 3.80 11.17
N VAL A 105 5.78 2.56 10.87
CA VAL A 105 6.33 1.38 11.55
C VAL A 105 7.79 1.17 11.20
N TRP A 106 8.22 1.43 9.95
CA TRP A 106 9.64 1.37 9.59
C TRP A 106 10.41 2.60 10.10
N GLU A 107 9.81 3.80 10.04
CA GLU A 107 10.41 5.05 10.57
C GLU A 107 10.72 4.93 12.07
N ALA A 108 9.85 4.29 12.85
CA ALA A 108 10.05 4.07 14.28
C ALA A 108 11.31 3.24 14.62
N PHE A 109 11.83 2.47 13.65
CA PHE A 109 13.02 1.63 13.80
C PHE A 109 14.23 2.17 13.00
N GLY A 110 14.10 3.33 12.35
CA GLY A 110 15.17 3.94 11.54
C GLY A 110 15.53 3.14 10.28
N ILE A 111 14.55 2.42 9.71
CA ILE A 111 14.70 1.59 8.50
C ILE A 111 13.66 1.95 7.44
N GLU A 112 13.25 3.23 7.37
CA GLU A 112 12.24 3.75 6.45
C GLU A 112 12.61 3.65 4.97
N ASP A 113 13.85 3.30 4.67
CA ASP A 113 14.35 2.98 3.33
C ASP A 113 13.89 1.60 2.84
N ARG A 114 13.31 0.77 3.71
CA ARG A 114 12.78 -0.55 3.34
C ARG A 114 11.31 -0.54 2.94
N MET A 115 10.59 0.55 3.18
CA MET A 115 9.20 0.70 2.74
C MET A 115 9.06 1.93 1.86
N GLY A 116 8.65 1.70 0.61
CA GLY A 116 8.44 2.75 -0.38
C GLY A 116 7.13 2.60 -1.13
N PHE A 117 6.68 3.71 -1.70
CA PHE A 117 5.52 3.73 -2.59
C PHE A 117 5.72 4.70 -3.76
N SER A 118 5.27 4.30 -4.94
CA SER A 118 5.27 5.11 -6.17
C SER A 118 3.89 5.04 -6.82
N ILE A 119 3.15 6.15 -6.81
CA ILE A 119 1.77 6.24 -7.26
C ILE A 119 1.69 7.29 -8.38
N GLN A 120 1.42 6.84 -9.60
CA GLN A 120 1.40 7.68 -10.80
C GLN A 120 0.54 7.04 -11.89
N GLY A 121 -0.12 7.85 -12.71
CA GLY A 121 -0.88 7.38 -13.86
C GLY A 121 -0.14 7.53 -15.19
N GLY A 122 -0.90 7.64 -16.27
CA GLY A 122 -0.40 7.78 -17.64
C GLY A 122 -0.01 6.45 -18.29
N HIS A 123 -0.56 5.32 -17.82
CA HIS A 123 -0.28 4.00 -18.39
C HIS A 123 -1.45 3.02 -18.21
N PRO A 124 -1.61 2.04 -19.12
CA PRO A 124 -2.60 0.97 -18.98
C PRO A 124 -2.46 0.18 -17.67
N HIS A 125 -3.58 -0.35 -17.19
CA HIS A 125 -3.65 -1.18 -15.99
C HIS A 125 -2.67 -2.36 -16.07
N CYS A 126 -1.96 -2.61 -14.98
CA CYS A 126 -0.95 -3.66 -14.83
C CYS A 126 0.28 -3.53 -15.73
N GLN A 127 0.38 -2.50 -16.58
CA GLN A 127 1.60 -2.22 -17.34
C GLN A 127 2.54 -1.37 -16.50
N LEU A 128 3.68 -1.93 -16.06
CA LEU A 128 4.70 -1.14 -15.36
C LEU A 128 5.25 -0.05 -16.30
N PRO A 129 5.07 1.25 -15.99
CA PRO A 129 5.58 2.33 -16.82
C PRO A 129 7.11 2.48 -16.63
N LEU A 130 7.81 2.92 -17.69
CA LEU A 130 9.27 3.16 -17.64
C LEU A 130 9.69 4.13 -16.53
N SER A 131 8.81 5.06 -16.14
CA SER A 131 9.07 5.99 -15.04
C SER A 131 9.13 5.34 -13.65
N GLN A 132 8.61 4.11 -13.48
CA GLN A 132 8.69 3.34 -12.23
C GLN A 132 9.81 2.28 -12.20
N TYR A 133 10.44 1.99 -13.35
CA TYR A 133 11.54 1.03 -13.43
C TYR A 133 12.67 1.35 -12.42
N PRO A 134 13.14 2.61 -12.30
CA PRO A 134 14.20 2.94 -11.36
C PRO A 134 13.85 2.60 -9.90
N GLU A 135 12.59 2.73 -9.49
CA GLU A 135 12.18 2.36 -8.12
C GLU A 135 12.19 0.84 -7.91
N VAL A 136 11.67 0.08 -8.89
CA VAL A 136 11.66 -1.38 -8.84
C VAL A 136 13.08 -1.93 -8.83
N GLU A 137 13.93 -1.44 -9.73
CA GLU A 137 15.34 -1.81 -9.83
C GLU A 137 16.07 -1.50 -8.52
N ALA A 138 15.85 -0.33 -7.92
CA ALA A 138 16.50 0.04 -6.66
C ALA A 138 16.17 -0.92 -5.51
N PHE A 139 14.91 -1.33 -5.38
CA PHE A 139 14.50 -2.29 -4.34
C PHE A 139 15.04 -3.70 -4.61
N ILE A 140 15.04 -4.16 -5.86
CA ILE A 140 15.64 -5.45 -6.24
C ILE A 140 17.15 -5.44 -5.95
N ASP A 141 17.84 -4.40 -6.39
CA ASP A 141 19.27 -4.25 -6.23
C ASP A 141 19.69 -4.32 -4.75
N LYS A 142 18.96 -3.60 -3.88
CA LYS A 142 19.27 -3.54 -2.46
C LYS A 142 18.89 -4.81 -1.70
N PHE A 143 17.67 -5.30 -1.90
CA PHE A 143 17.09 -6.31 -1.02
C PHE A 143 17.19 -7.75 -1.56
N LEU A 144 17.50 -7.92 -2.85
CA LEU A 144 17.70 -9.24 -3.46
C LEU A 144 19.11 -9.45 -4.00
N LEU A 145 19.78 -8.39 -4.48
CA LEU A 145 21.12 -8.51 -5.08
C LEU A 145 22.26 -7.99 -4.17
N GLY A 146 21.92 -7.49 -2.98
CA GLY A 146 22.89 -7.10 -1.95
C GLY A 146 23.70 -5.84 -2.24
N LYS A 147 23.26 -4.99 -3.20
CA LYS A 147 23.91 -3.70 -3.47
C LYS A 147 23.58 -2.72 -2.34
N GLN A 148 24.58 -2.35 -1.53
CA GLN A 148 24.38 -1.58 -0.30
C GLN A 148 24.12 -0.08 -0.54
N ASP A 149 24.76 0.50 -1.56
CA ASP A 149 24.74 1.96 -1.82
C ASP A 149 23.59 2.39 -2.75
N VAL A 150 22.42 1.79 -2.58
CA VAL A 150 21.23 2.07 -3.39
C VAL A 150 20.20 2.84 -2.55
N ASN A 151 19.78 4.00 -3.07
CA ASN A 151 18.75 4.81 -2.42
C ASN A 151 17.36 4.22 -2.70
N THR A 152 16.69 3.78 -1.63
CA THR A 152 15.34 3.21 -1.67
C THR A 152 14.32 4.07 -0.89
N ILE A 153 14.65 5.33 -0.59
CA ILE A 153 13.70 6.29 -0.05
C ILE A 153 12.75 6.75 -1.17
N VAL A 154 11.63 6.03 -1.32
CA VAL A 154 10.65 6.24 -2.40
C VAL A 154 9.29 6.59 -1.79
N THR A 155 8.84 7.83 -1.99
CA THR A 155 7.50 8.29 -1.57
C THR A 155 6.84 9.15 -2.66
N LYS A 156 6.79 8.63 -3.89
CA LYS A 156 6.27 9.36 -5.05
C LYS A 156 4.74 9.25 -5.08
N ALA A 157 4.04 10.36 -4.96
CA ALA A 157 2.58 10.42 -5.00
C ALA A 157 2.11 11.86 -5.26
N GLU A 158 2.57 12.49 -6.36
CA GLU A 158 2.40 13.93 -6.60
C GLU A 158 0.92 14.37 -6.61
N MET A 159 0.02 13.54 -7.15
CA MET A 159 -1.42 13.80 -7.16
C MET A 159 -2.02 13.95 -5.75
N PHE A 160 -1.39 13.36 -4.73
CA PHE A 160 -1.90 13.32 -3.35
C PHE A 160 -1.09 14.18 -2.38
N LYS A 161 -0.23 15.09 -2.87
CA LYS A 161 0.63 15.94 -2.02
C LYS A 161 -0.15 16.82 -1.03
N ASP A 162 -1.36 17.22 -1.41
CA ASP A 162 -2.23 18.11 -0.63
C ASP A 162 -3.26 17.32 0.22
N VAL A 163 -3.25 15.98 0.14
CA VAL A 163 -4.11 15.13 0.97
C VAL A 163 -3.63 15.22 2.42
N ASP A 164 -4.52 15.65 3.32
CA ASP A 164 -4.27 15.58 4.77
C ASP A 164 -4.36 14.13 5.26
N TYR A 165 -3.30 13.36 4.97
CA TYR A 165 -3.18 11.97 5.41
C TYR A 165 -3.01 11.87 6.94
N LYS A 166 -2.57 12.95 7.62
CA LYS A 166 -2.30 12.94 9.06
C LYS A 166 -3.57 12.77 9.88
N LYS A 167 -4.71 13.27 9.39
CA LYS A 167 -6.02 13.08 10.05
C LYS A 167 -6.37 11.60 10.28
N TRP A 168 -5.83 10.70 9.46
CA TRP A 168 -6.04 9.25 9.54
C TRP A 168 -5.09 8.53 10.49
N MET A 169 -4.04 9.21 10.97
CA MET A 169 -3.02 8.66 11.86
C MET A 169 -2.79 9.57 13.08
N PRO A 170 -3.82 9.86 13.90
CA PRO A 170 -3.69 10.76 15.06
C PRO A 170 -2.69 10.24 16.12
N TRP A 171 -2.30 8.97 16.04
CA TRP A 171 -1.28 8.32 16.86
C TRP A 171 0.15 8.61 16.40
N ALA A 172 0.37 9.01 15.14
CA ALA A 172 1.68 9.30 14.58
C ALA A 172 2.08 10.74 14.94
N LYS A 173 2.66 10.91 16.13
CA LYS A 173 3.25 12.18 16.60
C LYS A 173 4.75 12.23 16.33
#